data_AF-A0A1G0DY76-F1
#
_entry.id   AF-A0A1G0DY76-F1
#
_cell.length_a   1.000
_cell.length_b   1.000
_cell.length_c   1.000
_cell.angle_alpha   90.00
_cell.angle_beta   90.00
_cell.angle_gamma   90.00
#
_symmetry.space_group_name_H-M   'P 1'
#
loop_
_entity.id
_entity.type
_entity.pdbx_description
1 polymer ?
#
loop_
_entity_poly.entity_id
_entity_poly.type
_entity_poly.pdbx_seq_one_letter_code
_entity_poly.pdbx_strand_id
1 'polypeptide(L)' 'MMNSFNEAIDPVLLCKVSCGDIPATVELGEIFYQQQRYGFATSLFRLASKQGDQKATERLADIDRLIYSHKTEQEG' A
#
# COMPACT_ATOMS: atom_id res chain seq x y z
N MET A 1 -10.96 -20.00 -0.37
CA MET A 1 -11.90 -18.85 -0.44
C MET A 1 -11.53 -17.93 0.71
N MET A 2 -10.67 -16.93 0.49
CA MET A 2 -10.24 -15.98 1.54
C MET A 2 -10.91 -14.65 1.27
N ASN A 3 -12.11 -14.49 1.82
CA ASN A 3 -12.78 -13.20 1.93
C ASN A 3 -12.26 -12.50 3.20
N SER A 4 -11.05 -11.95 3.15
CA SER A 4 -10.46 -11.17 4.26
C SER A 4 -10.40 -9.67 3.95
N PHE A 5 -11.32 -9.16 3.13
CA PHE A 5 -11.45 -7.71 2.88
C PHE A 5 -11.91 -6.90 4.11
N ASN A 6 -12.12 -7.56 5.24
CA ASN A 6 -12.49 -6.94 6.51
C ASN A 6 -11.64 -7.48 7.68
N GLU A 7 -10.45 -8.02 7.40
CA GLU A 7 -9.52 -8.47 8.43
C GLU A 7 -8.90 -7.22 9.06
N ALA A 8 -9.20 -7.02 10.35
CA ALA A 8 -8.53 -6.01 11.16
C ALA A 8 -7.03 -6.18 10.99
N ILE A 9 -6.31 -5.08 10.68
CA ILE A 9 -4.87 -5.11 10.52
C ILE A 9 -4.26 -5.83 11.72
N ASP A 10 -3.49 -6.88 11.44
CA ASP A 10 -2.94 -7.73 12.49
C ASP A 10 -2.06 -6.87 13.43
N PRO A 11 -2.29 -6.88 14.75
CA PRO A 11 -1.52 -6.06 15.68
C PRO A 11 -0.02 -6.42 15.66
N VAL A 12 0.31 -7.67 15.30
CA VAL A 12 1.70 -8.09 15.10
C VAL A 12 2.31 -7.38 13.90
N LEU A 13 1.54 -7.17 12.82
CA LEU A 13 1.99 -6.43 11.65
C LEU A 13 2.28 -4.97 12.00
N LEU A 14 1.40 -4.31 12.76
CA LEU A 14 1.63 -2.94 13.24
C LEU A 14 2.89 -2.85 14.11
N CYS A 15 3.13 -3.84 14.97
CA CYS A 15 4.34 -3.89 15.79
C CYS A 15 5.61 -4.01 14.92
N LYS A 16 5.60 -4.87 13.90
CA LYS A 16 6.72 -5.02 12.96
C LYS A 16 6.99 -3.74 12.16
N VAL A 17 5.94 -3.09 11.65
CA VAL A 17 6.08 -1.78 10.99
C VAL A 17 6.69 -0.75 11.94
N SER A 18 6.22 -0.71 13.20
CA SER A 18 6.77 0.18 14.23
C SER A 18 8.23 -0.14 14.57
N CYS A 19 8.64 -1.41 14.41
CA CYS A 19 10.01 -1.87 14.59
C CYS A 19 10.92 -1.54 13.38
N GLY A 20 10.37 -1.00 12.29
CA GLY A 20 11.10 -0.70 11.06
C GLY A 20 11.22 -1.88 10.10
N ASP A 21 10.37 -2.90 10.24
CA ASP A 21 10.37 -4.04 9.34
C ASP A 21 9.81 -3.67 7.96
N ILE A 22 10.67 -3.79 6.94
CA ILE A 22 10.35 -3.43 5.55
C ILE A 22 9.23 -4.30 4.98
N PRO A 23 9.32 -5.65 5.04
CA PRO A 23 8.27 -6.48 4.44
C PRO A 23 6.91 -6.26 5.12
N ALA A 24 6.87 -6.04 6.44
CA ALA A 24 5.65 -5.66 7.13
C ALA A 24 5.07 -4.32 6.64
N THR A 25 5.93 -3.33 6.38
CA THR A 25 5.50 -2.01 5.87
C THR A 25 4.86 -2.14 4.50
N VAL A 26 5.44 -2.97 3.63
CA VAL A 26 4.91 -3.28 2.30
C VAL A 26 3.58 -4.04 2.41
N GLU A 27 3.49 -5.05 3.26
CA GLU A 27 2.26 -5.83 3.47
C GLU A 27 1.12 -4.95 3.98
N LEU A 28 1.40 -4.04 4.92
CA LEU A 28 0.43 -3.06 5.38
C LEU A 28 -0.02 -2.13 4.24
N GLY A 29 0.91 -1.70 3.39
CA GLY A 29 0.61 -0.92 2.20
C GLY A 29 -0.31 -1.66 1.22
N GLU A 30 -0.07 -2.96 1.00
CA GLU A 30 -0.90 -3.82 0.14
C GLU A 30 -2.33 -3.94 0.68
N ILE A 31 -2.49 -4.07 2.00
CA ILE A 31 -3.81 -4.10 2.65
C ILE A 31 -4.58 -2.80 2.36
N PHE A 32 -3.94 -1.64 2.53
CA PHE A 32 -4.57 -0.36 2.21
C PHE A 32 -4.85 -0.19 0.72
N TYR A 33 -3.97 -0.71 -0.15
CA TYR A 33 -4.18 -0.73 -1.60
C TYR A 33 -5.41 -1.56 -1.97
N GLN A 34 -5.58 -2.75 -1.39
CA GLN A 34 -6.78 -3.57 -1.59
C GLN A 34 -8.05 -2.92 -1.07
N GLN A 35 -7.95 -2.11 -0.01
CA GLN A 35 -9.05 -1.28 0.50
C GLN A 35 -9.30 -0.02 -0.34
N GLN A 36 -8.61 0.16 -1.47
CA GLN A 36 -8.64 1.36 -2.32
C GLN A 36 -8.26 2.65 -1.57
N ARG A 37 -7.60 2.53 -0.42
CA ARG A 37 -7.09 3.65 0.39
C ARG A 37 -5.69 4.04 -0.07
N TYR A 38 -5.60 4.45 -1.33
CA TYR A 38 -4.34 4.76 -2.00
C TYR A 38 -3.51 5.81 -1.26
N GLY A 39 -4.15 6.81 -0.63
CA GLY A 39 -3.42 7.82 0.16
C GLY A 39 -2.56 7.21 1.28
N PHE A 40 -3.09 6.24 2.03
CA PHE A 40 -2.35 5.57 3.10
C PHE A 40 -1.34 4.57 2.55
N ALA A 41 -1.73 3.82 1.51
CA ALA A 41 -0.85 2.87 0.83
C ALA A 41 0.41 3.58 0.28
N THR A 42 0.25 4.73 -0.38
CA THR A 42 1.35 5.54 -0.92
C THR A 42 2.33 5.99 0.16
N SER A 43 1.84 6.44 1.33
CA SER A 43 2.73 6.84 2.43
C SER A 43 3.58 5.67 2.92
N LEU A 44 3.00 4.48 3.05
CA LEU A 44 3.69 3.27 3.51
C LEU A 44 4.69 2.77 2.47
N PHE A 45 4.28 2.66 1.20
CA PHE A 45 5.17 2.25 0.13
C PHE A 45 6.31 3.25 -0.08
N ARG A 46 6.08 4.55 0.13
CA ARG A 46 7.15 5.55 0.09
C ARG A 46 8.17 5.35 1.21
N LEU A 47 7.74 4.92 2.39
CA LEU A 47 8.65 4.58 3.49
C LEU A 47 9.46 3.32 3.16
N ALA A 48 8.84 2.27 2.63
CA ALA A 48 9.54 1.05 2.22
C ALA A 48 10.50 1.29 1.04
N SER A 49 10.10 2.08 0.05
CA SER A 49 10.93 2.48 -1.09
C SER A 49 12.18 3.25 -0.65
N LYS A 50 12.04 4.17 0.32
CA LYS A 50 13.19 4.88 0.93
C LYS A 50 14.20 3.94 1.58
N GLN A 51 13.75 2.76 2.01
CA GLN A 51 14.59 1.75 2.64
C GLN A 51 15.16 0.76 1.61
N GLY A 52 14.94 1.00 0.31
CA GLY A 52 15.48 0.21 -0.79
C GLY A 52 14.56 -0.91 -1.28
N ASP A 53 13.29 -0.93 -0.85
CA ASP A 53 12.34 -1.95 -1.30
C ASP A 53 11.85 -1.69 -2.73
N GLN A 54 12.21 -2.59 -3.64
CA GLN A 54 11.83 -2.49 -5.05
C GLN A 54 10.33 -2.66 -5.25
N LYS A 55 9.72 -3.61 -4.52
CA LYS A 55 8.28 -3.92 -4.63
C LYS A 55 7.42 -2.71 -4.26
N ALA A 56 7.81 -1.98 -3.22
CA ALA A 56 7.15 -0.75 -2.81
C ALA A 56 7.20 0.33 -3.91
N THR A 57 8.32 0.44 -4.60
CA THR A 57 8.48 1.39 -5.72
C THR A 57 7.58 1.04 -6.89
N GLU A 58 7.47 -0.25 -7.22
CA GLU A 58 6.55 -0.74 -8.25
C GLU A 58 5.08 -0.47 -7.88
N ARG A 59 4.70 -0.67 -6.61
CA ARG A 59 3.35 -0.36 -6.13
C ARG A 59 3.01 1.12 -6.16
N LEU A 60 3.97 2.00 -5.86
CA LEU A 60 3.76 3.44 -5.99
C LEU A 60 3.45 3.84 -7.44
N ALA A 61 4.19 3.29 -8.40
CA ALA A 61 3.94 3.56 -9.82
C ALA A 61 2.57 3.04 -10.26
N ASP A 62 2.15 1.88 -9.75
CA ASP A 62 0.82 1.32 -10.04
C ASP A 62 -0.31 2.21 -9.49
N ILE A 63 -0.17 2.68 -8.24
CA ILE A 63 -1.12 3.63 -7.63
C ILE A 63 -1.19 4.93 -8.43
N ASP A 64 -0.04 5.50 -8.82
CA ASP A 64 0.01 6.74 -9.58
C ASP A 64 -0.71 6.59 -10.93
N ARG A 65 -0.49 5.45 -11.60
CA ARG A 65 -1.18 5.10 -12.86
C ARG A 65 -2.69 4.94 -12.66
N LEU A 66 -3.13 4.30 -11.57
CA LEU A 66 -4.55 4.17 -11.24
C LEU A 66 -5.19 5.53 -11.02
N ILE A 67 -4.55 6.40 -10.24
CA ILE A 67 -5.04 7.77 -10.00
C ILE A 67 -5.12 8.56 -11.30
N TYR A 68 -4.10 8.46 -12.15
CA TYR A 68 -4.06 9.13 -13.45
C TYR A 68 -5.18 8.62 -14.38
N SER A 69 -5.39 7.31 -14.46
CA SER A 69 -6.44 6.70 -15.28
C SER A 69 -7.85 7.05 -14.80
N HIS A 70 -8.07 7.12 -13.48
CA HIS A 70 -9.35 7.56 -12.94
C HIS A 70 -9.63 9.05 -13.16
N LYS A 71 -8.58 9.86 -13.37
CA LYS A 71 -8.72 11.28 -13.69
C LYS A 71 -9.16 11.50 -15.12
N THR A 72 -8.71 10.66 -16.06
CA THR A 72 -9.06 10.75 -17.48
C THR A 72 -10.50 10.35 -17.81
N GLU A 73 -11.22 9.68 -16.91
CA GLU A 73 -12.63 9.29 -17.12
C GLU A 73 -13.65 10.29 -16.54
N GLN A 74 -13.21 11.33 -15.82
CA GLN A 74 -14.12 12.36 -15.29
C GLN A 74 -14.17 13.65 -16.13
N GLU A 75 -13.40 13.71 -17.23
CA GLU A 75 -13.34 14.86 -18.15
C GLU A 75 -13.95 14.56 -19.54
N GLY A 76 -14.71 13.47 -19.68
CA GLY A 76 -15.39 13.06 -20.92
C GLY A 76 -16.87 13.39 -20.97
#